data_AF-A0A535SF44-F1
#
_entry.id   AF-A0A535SF44-F1
#
_cell.length_a   1.000
_cell.length_b   1.000
_cell.length_c   1.000
_cell.angle_alpha   90.00
_cell.angle_beta   90.00
_cell.angle_gamma   90.00
#
_symmetry.space_group_name_H-M   'P 1'
#
loop_
_entity.id
_entity.type
_entity.pdbx_description
1 polymer ?
#
loop_
_entity_poly.entity_id
_entity_poly.type
_entity_poly.pdbx_seq_one_letter_code
_entity_poly.pdbx_strand_id
1 'polypeptide(L)' 'MLPIVLAATQFDTLAVALAIGLGAIGPGVGIGIAAGQAFNAIGRNPEAEPLIRINMFIGLAFAEAIAIYALVIAFLLNAR' A
#
# COMPACT_ATOMS: atom_id res chain seq x y z
N MET A 1 -2.89 26.97 -27.05
CA MET A 1 -2.86 25.50 -27.06
C MET A 1 -1.76 24.95 -26.14
N LEU A 2 -0.54 25.50 -26.19
CA LEU A 2 0.56 25.15 -25.26
C LEU A 2 0.26 25.37 -23.75
N PRO A 3 -0.45 26.44 -23.31
CA PRO A 3 -0.70 26.66 -21.87
C PRO A 3 -1.69 25.66 -21.25
N ILE A 4 -2.65 25.17 -22.04
CA ILE A 4 -3.68 24.23 -21.58
C ILE A 4 -3.09 22.84 -21.39
N VAL A 5 -2.16 22.42 -22.26
CA VAL A 5 -1.45 21.14 -22.13
C VAL A 5 -0.58 21.13 -20.87
N LEU A 6 0.14 22.23 -20.57
CA LEU A 6 0.95 22.33 -19.36
C LEU A 6 0.10 22.29 -18.08
N ALA A 7 -1.06 23.00 -18.09
CA ALA A 7 -2.01 22.95 -16.98
C ALA A 7 -2.59 21.55 -16.77
N ALA A 8 -2.97 20.85 -17.85
CA ALA A 8 -3.46 19.47 -17.78
C ALA A 8 -2.41 18.53 -17.17
N THR A 9 -1.16 18.58 -17.64
CA THR A 9 -0.08 17.74 -17.10
C THR A 9 0.18 17.93 -15.62
N GLN A 10 -0.03 19.15 -15.10
CA GLN A 10 0.19 19.48 -13.69
C GLN A 10 -0.92 18.91 -12.78
N PHE A 11 -2.18 18.93 -13.22
CA PHE A 11 -3.27 18.28 -12.50
C PHE A 11 -3.08 16.77 -12.43
N ASP A 12 -2.53 16.17 -13.48
CA ASP A 12 -2.34 14.74 -13.53
C ASP A 12 -1.19 14.25 -12.63
N THR A 13 -0.10 15.01 -12.50
CA THR A 13 0.97 14.65 -11.53
C THR A 13 0.45 14.70 -10.10
N LEU A 14 -0.37 15.70 -9.77
CA LEU A 14 -0.99 15.80 -8.44
C LEU A 14 -1.97 14.63 -8.21
N ALA A 15 -2.78 14.27 -9.20
CA ALA A 15 -3.70 13.13 -9.10
C ALA A 15 -2.95 11.81 -8.89
N VAL A 16 -1.84 11.58 -9.61
CA VAL A 16 -0.97 10.41 -9.43
C VAL A 16 -0.40 10.37 -8.01
N ALA A 17 0.14 11.49 -7.51
CA ALA A 17 0.71 11.58 -6.17
C ALA A 17 -0.33 11.33 -5.07
N LEU A 18 -1.55 11.86 -5.23
CA LEU A 18 -2.63 11.65 -4.28
C LEU A 18 -3.16 10.22 -4.31
N ALA A 19 -3.31 9.61 -5.50
CA ALA A 19 -3.78 8.24 -5.65
C ALA A 19 -2.87 7.25 -4.90
N ILE A 20 -1.56 7.31 -5.15
CA ILE A 20 -0.61 6.43 -4.46
C ILE A 20 -0.40 6.81 -3.00
N GLY A 21 -0.27 8.10 -2.71
CA GLY A 21 0.03 8.60 -1.36
C GLY A 21 -1.08 8.27 -0.37
N LEU A 22 -2.33 8.53 -0.72
CA LEU A 22 -3.48 8.21 0.13
C LEU A 22 -3.79 6.71 0.10
N GLY A 23 -3.66 6.06 -1.06
CA GLY A 23 -3.89 4.63 -1.21
C GLY A 23 -2.94 3.74 -0.39
N ALA A 24 -1.73 4.23 -0.08
CA ALA A 24 -0.75 3.53 0.73
C ALA A 24 -0.98 3.63 2.26
N ILE A 25 -1.77 4.59 2.74
CA ILE A 25 -1.94 4.83 4.19
C ILE A 25 -2.60 3.62 4.87
N GLY A 26 -3.74 3.16 4.34
CA GLY A 26 -4.47 2.03 4.90
C GLY A 26 -3.62 0.75 4.98
N PRO A 27 -3.02 0.31 3.85
CA PRO A 27 -2.07 -0.80 3.81
C PRO A 27 -0.91 -0.62 4.79
N GLY A 28 -0.24 0.53 4.79
CA GLY A 28 0.92 0.78 5.66
C GLY A 28 0.57 0.66 7.15
N VAL A 29 -0.57 1.21 7.57
CA VAL A 29 -1.07 1.08 8.95
C VAL A 29 -1.44 -0.36 9.26
N GLY A 30 -2.18 -1.04 8.37
CA GLY A 30 -2.58 -2.43 8.55
C GLY A 30 -1.39 -3.38 8.68
N ILE A 31 -0.37 -3.19 7.83
CA ILE A 31 0.88 -3.95 7.85
C ILE A 31 1.61 -3.74 9.17
N GLY A 32 1.78 -2.49 9.62
CA GLY A 32 2.46 -2.17 10.86
C GLY A 32 1.79 -2.80 12.09
N ILE A 33 0.46 -2.74 12.16
CA ILE A 33 -0.31 -3.34 13.26
C ILE A 33 -0.21 -4.87 13.23
N ALA A 34 -0.45 -5.48 12.07
CA ALA A 34 -0.44 -6.94 11.93
C ALA A 34 0.95 -7.52 12.24
N ALA A 35 2.01 -6.92 11.71
CA ALA A 35 3.38 -7.35 11.98
C ALA A 35 3.77 -7.15 13.46
N GLY A 36 3.42 -6.01 14.06
CA GLY A 36 3.67 -5.75 15.48
C GLY A 36 2.97 -6.75 16.40
N GLN A 37 1.72 -7.12 16.10
CA GLN A 37 0.99 -8.15 16.84
C GLN A 37 1.61 -9.54 16.65
N ALA A 38 2.02 -9.88 15.44
CA ALA A 38 2.69 -11.15 15.17
C ALA A 38 4.01 -11.28 15.96
N PHE A 39 4.84 -10.23 15.98
CA PHE A 39 6.09 -10.25 16.77
C PHE A 39 5.84 -10.36 18.27
N ASN A 40 4.82 -9.67 18.80
CA ASN A 40 4.42 -9.83 20.19
C ASN A 40 3.93 -11.26 20.50
N ALA A 41 3.19 -11.88 19.59
CA ALA A 41 2.71 -13.26 19.74
C ALA A 41 3.88 -14.26 19.71
N ILE A 42 4.83 -14.09 18.77
CA ILE A 42 6.05 -14.90 18.67
C ILE A 42 6.91 -14.77 19.93
N GLY A 43 7.10 -13.54 20.44
CA GLY A 43 7.87 -13.31 21.67
C GLY A 43 7.27 -13.99 22.89
N ARG A 44 5.94 -14.17 22.95
CA ARG A 44 5.25 -14.89 24.02
C ARG A 44 5.24 -16.40 23.84
N ASN A 45 5.22 -16.88 22.60
CA ASN A 45 5.26 -18.30 22.27
C ASN A 45 6.13 -18.57 21.03
N PRO A 46 7.45 -18.76 21.22
CA PRO A 46 8.38 -18.98 20.12
C PRO A 46 8.10 -20.26 19.31
N GLU A 47 7.50 -21.28 19.93
CA GLU A 47 7.20 -22.55 19.26
C GLU A 47 6.07 -22.40 18.21
N ALA A 48 5.20 -21.40 18.38
CA ALA A 48 4.12 -21.08 17.44
C ALA A 48 4.57 -20.22 16.26
N GLU A 49 5.84 -19.82 16.19
CA GLU A 49 6.39 -18.90 15.18
C GLU A 49 6.10 -19.30 13.72
N PRO A 50 6.23 -20.58 13.31
CA PRO A 50 5.95 -20.98 11.93
C PRO A 50 4.51 -20.69 11.49
N LEU A 51 3.54 -20.94 12.38
CA LEU A 51 2.12 -20.73 12.11
C LEU A 51 1.76 -19.25 12.13
N ILE A 52 2.27 -18.50 13.12
CA ILE A 52 2.05 -17.05 13.24
C ILE A 52 2.60 -16.33 12.01
N ARG A 53 3.81 -16.69 11.56
CA ARG A 53 4.46 -16.08 10.40
C ARG A 53 3.68 -16.32 9.11
N ILE A 54 3.15 -17.53 8.90
CA ILE A 54 2.29 -17.84 7.74
C ILE A 54 1.02 -16.99 7.74
N ASN A 55 0.31 -16.94 8.87
CA ASN A 55 -0.94 -16.18 8.96
C ASN A 55 -0.71 -14.68 8.84
N MET A 56 0.40 -14.18 9.42
CA MET A 56 0.84 -12.80 9.26
C MET A 56 1.03 -12.47 7.78
N PHE A 57 1.85 -13.24 7.05
CA PHE A 57 2.11 -12.94 5.64
C PHE A 57 0.86 -13.01 4.76
N ILE A 58 -0.07 -13.91 5.04
CA ILE A 58 -1.37 -13.93 4.34
C ILE A 58 -2.12 -12.61 4.57
N GLY A 59 -2.19 -12.13 5.82
CA GLY A 59 -2.80 -10.83 6.15
C GLY A 59 -2.08 -9.65 5.47
N LEU A 60 -0.74 -9.65 5.48
CA LEU A 60 0.06 -8.63 4.82
C LEU A 60 -0.14 -8.62 3.31
N ALA A 61 -0.29 -9.79 2.68
CA ALA A 61 -0.54 -9.90 1.24
C ALA A 61 -1.90 -9.28 0.85
N PHE A 62 -2.94 -9.43 1.68
CA PHE A 62 -4.22 -8.77 1.45
C PHE A 62 -4.13 -7.25 1.63
N ALA A 63 -3.35 -6.77 2.61
CA ALA A 63 -3.10 -5.34 2.78
C ALA A 63 -2.35 -4.76 1.57
N GLU A 64 -1.31 -5.44 1.08
CA GLU A 64 -0.57 -5.05 -0.12
C GLU A 64 -1.41 -5.06 -1.39
N ALA A 65 -2.37 -5.98 -1.53
CA ALA A 65 -3.27 -5.98 -2.69
C ALA A 65 -4.02 -4.63 -2.86
N ILE A 66 -4.38 -3.98 -1.75
CA ILE A 66 -5.01 -2.65 -1.77
C ILE A 66 -4.00 -1.57 -2.22
N ALA A 67 -2.76 -1.63 -1.73
CA ALA A 67 -1.70 -0.70 -2.16
C ALA A 67 -1.40 -0.86 -3.66
N ILE A 68 -1.39 -2.10 -4.16
CA ILE A 68 -1.19 -2.40 -5.57
C ILE A 68 -2.32 -1.81 -6.42
N TYR A 69 -3.58 -1.86 -5.98
CA TYR A 69 -4.66 -1.19 -6.72
C TYR A 69 -4.46 0.34 -6.82
N ALA A 70 -3.97 0.98 -5.75
CA ALA A 70 -3.60 2.39 -5.81
C ALA A 70 -2.45 2.67 -6.79
N LEU A 71 -1.44 1.79 -6.82
CA LEU A 71 -0.33 1.85 -7.79
C LEU A 71 -0.81 1.65 -9.23
N VAL A 72 -1.72 0.71 -9.47
CA VAL A 72 -2.31 0.47 -10.80
C VAL A 72 -3.04 1.73 -11.28
N ILE A 73 -3.87 2.35 -10.43
CA ILE A 73 -4.56 3.60 -10.76
C ILE A 73 -3.55 4.72 -11.05
N ALA A 74 -2.50 4.85 -10.23
CA ALA A 74 -1.44 5.83 -10.45
C ALA A 74 -0.74 5.63 -11.82
N PHE A 75 -0.46 4.39 -12.22
CA PHE A 75 0.09 4.12 -13.55
C PHE A 75 -0.88 4.45 -14.67
N LEU A 76 -2.17 4.12 -14.53
CA LEU A 76 -3.19 4.44 -15.53
C LEU A 76 -3.35 5.95 -15.73
N LEU A 77 -3.26 6.75 -14.68
CA LEU A 77 -3.31 8.22 -14.76
C LEU A 77 -2.06 8.83 -15.44
N ASN A 78 -0.93 8.14 -15.35
CA ASN A 78 0.34 8.57 -15.93
C ASN A 78 0.55 8.08 -17.38
N ALA A 79 -0.23 7.12 -17.89
CA ALA A 79 0.04 6.38 -19.12
C ALA A 79 -0.43 7.05 -20.44
N ARG A 80 -0.36 8.38 -20.56
CA ARG A 80 -0.85 9.15 -21.71
C ARG A 80 0.26 9.91 -22.43
#